data_AF-A0A815KU18-F1
#
_entry.id   AF-A0A815KU18-F1
#
_cell.length_a   1.000
_cell.length_b   1.000
_cell.length_c   1.000
_cell.angle_alpha   90.00
_cell.angle_beta   90.00
_cell.angle_gamma   90.00
#
_symmetry.space_group_name_H-M   'P 1'
#
loop_
_entity.id
_entity.type
_entity.pdbx_description
1 polymer ?
#
loop_
_entity_poly.entity_id
_entity_poly.type
_entity_poly.pdbx_seq_one_letter_code
_entity_poly.pdbx_strand_id
1 'polypeptide(L)'
;MPKKNGRTLLCESFLKQRYSNETLGNESEIYTTLRHVGLNWQQCDDILRPIGSLLSRTSQKHTEAFFSGDFQDFTSEHRGGKHTSAFFDDFPQIETEAKVYTLTRCSDKAANFSVNELAKFIDEKYYETTGTTKPKDSELIRSEASVRYRDSNGKAQVLDCFFVNGPNRGLSKGLAVIAKELNVKNADRLTLPQLRAHLADHPAFQN
;
A
#
# COMPACT_ATOMS: atom_id res chain seq x y z
N MET A 1 -22.37 -28.75 -8.33
CA MET A 1 -22.34 -27.30 -8.60
C MET A 1 -23.77 -26.77 -8.67
N PRO A 2 -24.17 -25.77 -7.86
CA PRO A 2 -25.51 -25.21 -7.93
C PRO A 2 -25.73 -24.48 -9.27
N LYS A 3 -26.90 -24.64 -9.88
CA LYS A 3 -27.29 -23.93 -11.11
C LYS A 3 -27.50 -22.45 -10.77
N LYS A 4 -26.67 -21.56 -11.31
CA LYS A 4 -26.87 -20.10 -11.20
C LYS A 4 -28.14 -19.69 -11.94
N ASN A 5 -28.93 -18.79 -11.35
CA ASN A 5 -30.12 -18.26 -12.01
C ASN A 5 -29.72 -17.21 -13.08
N GLY A 6 -30.62 -16.95 -14.04
CA GLY A 6 -30.34 -16.03 -15.14
C GLY A 6 -30.03 -14.59 -14.70
N ARG A 7 -30.58 -14.14 -13.55
CA ARG A 7 -30.32 -12.79 -13.01
C ARG A 7 -28.89 -12.65 -12.47
N THR A 8 -28.36 -13.68 -11.82
CA THR A 8 -26.98 -13.73 -11.32
C THR A 8 -25.98 -13.63 -12.47
N LEU A 9 -26.21 -14.35 -13.57
CA LEU A 9 -25.34 -14.32 -14.76
C LEU A 9 -25.34 -12.95 -15.45
N LEU A 10 -26.49 -12.28 -15.48
CA LEU A 10 -26.63 -10.94 -16.07
C LEU A 10 -25.95 -9.85 -15.22
N CYS A 11 -26.03 -9.97 -13.89
CA CYS A 11 -25.30 -9.07 -12.99
C CYS A 11 -23.78 -9.30 -13.06
N GLU A 12 -23.32 -10.55 -13.10
CA GLU A 12 -21.89 -10.87 -13.21
C GLU A 12 -21.29 -10.31 -14.51
N SER A 13 -21.99 -10.43 -15.64
CA SER A 13 -21.53 -9.89 -16.92
C SER A 13 -21.52 -8.36 -16.93
N PHE A 14 -22.56 -7.71 -16.39
CA PHE A 14 -22.62 -6.25 -16.27
C PHE A 14 -21.53 -5.68 -15.35
N LEU A 15 -21.30 -6.29 -14.18
CA LEU A 15 -20.26 -5.86 -13.25
C LEU A 15 -18.86 -6.07 -13.83
N LYS A 16 -18.60 -7.21 -14.49
CA LYS A 16 -17.32 -7.45 -15.17
C LYS A 16 -17.07 -6.47 -16.31
N GLN A 17 -18.10 -6.02 -17.02
CA GLN A 17 -17.95 -5.05 -18.11
C GLN A 17 -17.73 -3.62 -17.59
N ARG A 18 -18.34 -3.26 -16.44
CA ARG A 18 -18.29 -1.90 -15.90
C ARG A 18 -17.10 -1.62 -14.99
N TYR A 19 -16.57 -2.63 -14.31
CA TYR A 19 -15.49 -2.49 -13.31
C TYR A 19 -14.14 -3.07 -13.76
N SER A 20 -13.96 -3.37 -15.05
CA SER A 20 -12.71 -3.94 -15.56
C SER A 20 -11.59 -2.92 -15.80
N ASN A 21 -11.88 -1.61 -15.85
CA ASN A 21 -10.88 -0.64 -16.37
C ASN A 21 -10.52 0.54 -15.48
N GLU A 22 -11.32 0.97 -14.50
CA GLU A 22 -10.94 2.08 -13.62
C GLU A 22 -11.48 1.86 -12.21
N THR A 23 -10.67 2.28 -11.23
CA THR A 23 -10.88 2.37 -9.78
C THR A 23 -12.15 1.68 -9.28
N LEU A 24 -11.97 0.54 -8.60
CA LEU A 24 -13.01 -0.17 -7.85
C LEU A 24 -14.02 0.83 -7.28
N GLY A 25 -15.22 0.88 -7.86
CA GLY A 25 -16.34 1.56 -7.22
C GLY A 25 -16.47 1.01 -5.80
N ASN A 26 -16.76 1.89 -4.85
CA ASN A 26 -16.79 1.57 -3.43
C ASN A 26 -17.56 0.24 -3.24
N GLU A 27 -16.92 -0.76 -2.64
CA GLU A 27 -17.41 -2.13 -2.51
C GLU A 27 -18.83 -2.19 -1.91
N SER A 28 -19.17 -1.15 -1.14
CA SER A 28 -20.50 -0.88 -0.60
C SER A 28 -21.54 -0.62 -1.70
N GLU A 29 -21.23 0.15 -2.75
CA GLU A 29 -22.12 0.45 -3.88
C GLU A 29 -22.44 -0.79 -4.72
N ILE A 30 -21.44 -1.65 -4.95
CA ILE A 30 -21.64 -2.92 -5.65
C ILE A 30 -22.62 -3.78 -4.84
N TYR A 31 -22.39 -3.89 -3.53
CA TYR A 31 -23.30 -4.59 -2.63
C TYR A 31 -24.72 -4.00 -2.63
N THR A 32 -24.87 -2.67 -2.47
CA THR A 32 -26.19 -2.03 -2.47
C THR A 32 -26.93 -2.28 -3.79
N THR A 33 -26.21 -2.26 -4.91
CA THR A 33 -26.77 -2.58 -6.24
C THR A 33 -27.24 -4.04 -6.32
N LEU A 34 -26.43 -5.00 -5.86
CA LEU A 34 -26.79 -6.43 -5.80
C LEU A 34 -28.02 -6.68 -4.91
N ARG A 35 -28.14 -5.94 -3.80
CA ARG A 35 -29.31 -5.97 -2.93
C ARG A 35 -30.54 -5.35 -3.58
N HIS A 36 -30.39 -4.24 -4.30
CA HIS A 36 -31.49 -3.58 -5.02
C HIS A 36 -32.11 -4.48 -6.09
N VAL A 37 -31.30 -5.28 -6.79
CA VAL A 37 -31.79 -6.26 -7.77
C VAL A 37 -32.36 -7.55 -7.13
N GLY A 38 -32.43 -7.60 -5.80
CA GLY A 38 -33.11 -8.65 -5.04
C GLY A 38 -32.28 -9.92 -4.82
N LEU A 39 -30.95 -9.86 -4.91
CA LEU A 39 -30.10 -11.01 -4.58
C LEU A 39 -30.03 -11.19 -3.07
N ASN A 40 -30.04 -12.46 -2.64
CA ASN A 40 -29.83 -12.80 -1.24
C ASN A 40 -28.34 -12.67 -0.87
N TRP A 41 -28.05 -12.78 0.43
CA TRP A 41 -26.72 -12.59 0.99
C TRP A 41 -25.69 -13.58 0.45
N GLN A 42 -26.06 -14.85 0.34
CA GLN A 42 -25.18 -15.88 -0.19
C GLN A 42 -24.84 -15.59 -1.66
N GLN A 43 -25.82 -15.17 -2.44
CA GLN A 43 -25.62 -14.79 -3.85
C GLN A 43 -24.73 -13.55 -4.00
N CYS A 44 -24.87 -12.58 -3.10
CA CYS A 44 -23.99 -11.42 -3.07
C CYS A 44 -22.55 -11.85 -2.72
N ASP A 45 -22.35 -12.68 -1.70
CA ASP A 45 -21.03 -13.22 -1.34
C ASP A 45 -20.37 -14.01 -2.46
N ASP A 46 -21.16 -14.81 -3.18
CA ASP A 46 -20.68 -15.61 -4.30
C ASP A 46 -20.22 -14.73 -5.48
N ILE A 47 -20.74 -13.51 -5.61
CA ILE A 47 -20.32 -12.50 -6.60
C ILE A 47 -19.15 -11.64 -6.10
N LEU A 48 -19.15 -11.26 -4.82
CA LEU A 48 -18.16 -10.34 -4.24
C LEU A 48 -16.82 -11.04 -3.95
N ARG A 49 -16.85 -12.32 -3.54
CA ARG A 49 -15.63 -13.08 -3.18
C ARG A 49 -14.63 -13.21 -4.35
N PRO A 50 -15.03 -13.53 -5.59
CA PRO A 50 -14.11 -13.65 -6.72
C PRO A 50 -13.43 -12.33 -7.14
N ILE A 51 -14.04 -11.18 -6.86
CA ILE A 51 -13.48 -9.86 -7.18
C ILE A 51 -12.63 -9.28 -6.04
N GLY A 52 -12.42 -10.05 -4.97
CA GLY A 52 -11.66 -9.61 -3.80
C GLY A 52 -12.37 -8.54 -2.95
N SER A 53 -13.66 -8.32 -3.19
CA SER A 53 -14.47 -7.32 -2.49
C SER A 53 -14.88 -7.81 -1.09
N LEU A 54 -15.29 -6.86 -0.24
CA LEU A 54 -15.94 -7.14 1.05
C LEU A 54 -17.14 -8.07 0.89
N LEU A 55 -17.30 -8.99 1.85
CA LEU A 55 -18.48 -9.86 1.93
C LEU A 55 -19.72 -9.06 2.33
N SER A 56 -20.88 -9.56 1.96
CA SER A 56 -22.21 -8.96 2.14
C SER A 56 -22.46 -8.44 3.55
N ARG A 57 -22.00 -9.17 4.57
CA ARG A 57 -22.16 -8.76 5.97
C ARG A 57 -21.37 -7.48 6.28
N THR A 58 -20.17 -7.36 5.74
CA THR A 58 -19.32 -6.19 5.94
C THR A 58 -19.79 -5.03 5.09
N SER A 59 -20.11 -5.27 3.81
CA SER A 59 -20.66 -4.24 2.92
C SER A 59 -21.99 -3.68 3.43
N GLN A 60 -22.82 -4.50 4.08
CA GLN A 60 -24.04 -4.03 4.74
C GLN A 60 -23.74 -3.11 5.91
N LYS A 61 -22.82 -3.47 6.81
CA LYS A 61 -22.43 -2.59 7.92
C LYS A 61 -21.94 -1.24 7.41
N HIS A 62 -21.11 -1.24 6.36
CA HIS A 62 -20.65 -0.02 5.72
C HIS A 62 -21.81 0.80 5.14
N THR A 63 -22.77 0.14 4.50
CA THR A 63 -23.98 0.77 3.96
C THR A 63 -24.82 1.39 5.08
N GLU A 64 -24.98 0.68 6.21
CA GLU A 64 -25.71 1.16 7.39
C GLU A 64 -24.99 2.35 8.05
N ALA A 65 -23.67 2.30 8.22
CA ALA A 65 -22.86 3.41 8.73
C ALA A 65 -22.93 4.65 7.82
N PHE A 66 -22.95 4.43 6.50
CA PHE A 66 -23.13 5.51 5.53
C PHE A 66 -24.52 6.17 5.67
N PHE A 67 -25.60 5.38 5.75
CA PHE A 67 -26.95 5.91 5.88
C PHE A 67 -27.25 6.49 7.27
N SER A 68 -26.61 6.00 8.33
CA SER A 68 -26.75 6.53 9.68
C SER A 68 -25.98 7.85 9.88
N GLY A 69 -25.14 8.23 8.93
CA GLY A 69 -24.23 9.37 9.07
C GLY A 69 -23.11 9.10 10.07
N ASP A 70 -22.91 7.84 10.48
CA ASP A 70 -21.80 7.44 11.36
C ASP A 70 -20.51 7.32 10.54
N PHE A 71 -20.00 8.49 10.18
CA PHE A 71 -18.79 8.62 9.39
C PHE A 71 -17.54 8.14 10.15
N GLN A 72 -17.59 8.08 11.49
CA GLN A 72 -16.47 7.59 12.29
C GLN A 72 -16.31 6.07 12.17
N ASP A 73 -17.40 5.30 12.26
CA ASP A 73 -17.34 3.85 12.04
C ASP A 73 -17.01 3.50 10.57
N PHE A 74 -17.56 4.27 9.62
CA PHE A 74 -17.23 4.12 8.21
C PHE A 74 -15.75 4.39 7.89
N THR A 75 -15.12 5.34 8.59
CA THR A 75 -13.70 5.68 8.41
C THR A 75 -12.76 4.88 9.32
N SER A 76 -13.24 4.19 10.36
CA SER A 76 -12.39 3.42 11.26
C SER A 76 -12.07 2.01 10.74
N GLU A 77 -12.89 1.43 9.86
CA GLU A 77 -12.72 0.02 9.42
C GLU A 77 -11.58 -0.23 8.40
N HIS A 78 -10.79 0.79 8.02
CA HIS A 78 -9.50 0.68 7.30
C HIS A 78 -9.45 -0.18 6.02
N ARG A 79 -10.60 -0.51 5.41
CA ARG A 79 -10.66 -1.51 4.33
C ARG A 79 -11.45 -1.13 3.07
N GLY A 80 -12.00 0.09 2.96
CA GLY A 80 -12.82 0.50 1.81
C GLY A 80 -12.30 1.67 0.96
N GLY A 81 -11.11 2.20 1.25
CA GLY A 81 -10.52 3.29 0.48
C GLY A 81 -9.10 3.56 0.93
N LYS A 82 -8.21 3.90 0.00
CA LYS A 82 -6.88 4.41 0.33
C LYS A 82 -7.09 5.64 1.23
N HIS A 83 -6.85 5.51 2.53
CA HIS A 83 -7.14 6.52 3.56
C HIS A 83 -6.47 7.87 3.29
N THR A 84 -5.36 7.80 2.57
CA THR A 84 -4.67 8.90 1.93
C THR A 84 -4.29 8.33 0.58
N SER A 85 -4.46 9.09 -0.49
CA SER A 85 -3.69 8.88 -1.70
C SER A 85 -2.24 8.61 -1.27
N ALA A 86 -1.67 7.50 -1.74
CA ALA A 86 -0.23 7.32 -1.57
C ALA A 86 0.43 8.54 -2.21
N PHE A 87 1.53 9.02 -1.65
CA PHE A 87 2.21 10.22 -2.16
C PHE A 87 2.38 10.19 -3.70
N PHE A 88 2.69 9.04 -4.29
CA PHE A 88 2.85 8.89 -5.74
C PHE A 88 1.54 8.80 -6.54
N ASP A 89 0.40 8.53 -5.89
CA ASP A 89 -0.89 8.68 -6.56
C ASP A 89 -1.21 10.17 -6.80
N ASP A 90 -0.85 11.04 -5.86
CA ASP A 90 -1.02 12.49 -6.00
C ASP A 90 0.07 13.13 -6.85
N PHE A 91 1.27 12.51 -6.87
CA PHE A 91 2.44 13.02 -7.58
C PHE A 91 3.10 11.94 -8.46
N PRO A 92 2.39 11.38 -9.46
CA PRO A 92 2.90 10.29 -10.32
C PRO A 92 4.12 10.72 -11.17
N GLN A 93 4.22 12.00 -11.50
CA GLN A 93 5.38 12.59 -12.17
C GLN A 93 6.65 12.49 -11.31
N ILE A 94 6.53 12.73 -10.00
CA ILE A 94 7.67 12.62 -9.07
C ILE A 94 8.13 11.17 -8.97
N GLU A 95 7.20 10.20 -8.97
CA GLU A 95 7.56 8.78 -8.99
C GLU A 95 8.37 8.43 -10.24
N THR A 96 7.90 8.89 -11.39
CA THR A 96 8.55 8.64 -12.68
C THR A 96 9.95 9.23 -12.70
N GLU A 97 10.11 10.48 -12.25
CA GLU A 97 11.41 11.15 -12.17
C GLU A 97 12.34 10.48 -11.15
N ALA A 98 11.83 10.04 -10.01
CA ALA A 98 12.60 9.33 -8.99
C ALA A 98 13.13 7.98 -9.51
N LYS A 99 12.33 7.27 -10.30
CA LYS A 99 12.76 6.03 -10.99
C LYS A 99 13.87 6.32 -12.00
N VAL A 100 13.71 7.34 -12.85
CA VAL A 100 14.74 7.76 -13.81
C VAL A 100 16.02 8.15 -13.08
N TYR A 101 15.93 9.00 -12.05
CA TYR A 101 17.06 9.42 -11.22
C TYR A 101 17.82 8.22 -10.65
N THR A 102 17.09 7.25 -10.07
CA THR A 102 17.68 6.03 -9.51
C THR A 102 18.39 5.22 -10.60
N LEU A 103 17.77 4.99 -11.75
CA LEU A 103 18.38 4.24 -12.86
C LEU A 103 19.63 4.93 -13.40
N THR A 104 19.61 6.26 -13.54
CA THR A 104 20.79 7.03 -13.95
C THR A 104 21.92 6.89 -12.94
N ARG A 105 21.64 7.05 -11.64
CA ARG A 105 22.64 6.91 -10.58
C ARG A 105 23.18 5.49 -10.42
N CYS A 106 22.35 4.48 -10.66
CA CYS A 106 22.79 3.08 -10.70
C CYS A 106 23.67 2.76 -11.91
N SER A 107 23.54 3.53 -13.00
CA SER A 107 24.36 3.37 -14.21
C SER A 107 25.74 4.03 -14.10
N ASP A 108 25.95 4.92 -13.12
CA ASP A 108 27.24 5.53 -12.87
C ASP A 108 28.26 4.51 -12.35
N LYS A 109 29.49 4.55 -12.88
CA LYS A 109 30.57 3.62 -12.53
C LYS A 109 30.90 3.56 -11.03
N ALA A 110 30.62 4.64 -10.30
CA ALA A 110 30.89 4.73 -8.87
C ALA A 110 29.82 4.04 -7.99
N ALA A 111 28.61 3.82 -8.52
CA ALA A 111 27.47 3.23 -7.80
C ALA A 111 27.27 3.76 -6.36
N ASN A 112 27.59 5.03 -6.12
CA ASN A 112 27.61 5.67 -4.81
C ASN A 112 26.23 6.21 -4.39
N PHE A 113 25.18 5.75 -5.03
CA PHE A 113 23.80 6.16 -4.77
C PHE A 113 23.38 5.81 -3.34
N SER A 114 22.96 6.83 -2.60
CA SER A 114 22.37 6.67 -1.27
C SER A 114 20.88 6.94 -1.27
N VAL A 115 20.15 6.24 -0.40
CA VAL A 115 18.70 6.46 -0.18
C VAL A 115 18.42 7.90 0.26
N ASN A 116 19.36 8.53 0.98
CA ASN A 116 19.24 9.93 1.39
C ASN A 116 19.27 10.89 0.19
N GLU A 117 20.09 10.62 -0.83
CA GLU A 117 20.09 11.44 -2.06
C GLU A 117 18.79 11.30 -2.84
N LEU A 118 18.22 10.09 -2.92
CA LEU A 118 16.89 9.89 -3.52
C LEU A 118 15.81 10.63 -2.73
N ALA A 119 15.84 10.56 -1.40
CA ALA A 119 14.87 11.24 -0.56
C ALA A 119 14.95 12.77 -0.71
N LYS A 120 16.16 13.33 -0.78
CA LYS A 120 16.38 14.76 -1.10
C LYS A 120 15.87 15.12 -2.49
N PHE A 121 16.12 14.28 -3.49
CA PHE A 121 15.61 14.49 -4.85
C PHE A 121 14.08 14.53 -4.87
N ILE A 122 13.40 13.56 -4.24
CA ILE A 122 11.93 13.53 -4.16
C ILE A 122 11.38 14.75 -3.44
N ASP A 123 12.03 15.16 -2.36
CA ASP A 123 11.66 16.34 -1.58
C ASP A 123 11.78 17.64 -2.40
N GLU A 124 12.90 17.85 -3.09
CA GLU A 124 13.10 18.98 -4.01
C GLU A 124 12.02 18.99 -5.10
N LYS A 125 11.76 17.84 -5.73
CA LYS A 125 10.74 17.71 -6.78
C LYS A 125 9.33 18.01 -6.32
N TYR A 126 8.99 17.71 -5.08
CA TYR A 126 7.69 18.09 -4.54
C TYR A 126 7.54 19.60 -4.42
N TYR A 127 8.53 20.30 -3.87
CA TYR A 127 8.46 21.75 -3.72
C TYR A 127 8.45 22.45 -5.08
N GLU A 128 9.22 21.95 -6.06
CA GLU A 128 9.16 22.39 -7.46
C GLU A 128 7.75 22.21 -8.05
N THR A 129 7.16 21.02 -7.90
CA THR A 129 5.86 20.66 -8.48
C THR A 129 4.70 21.44 -7.86
N THR A 130 4.73 21.63 -6.54
CA THR A 130 3.65 22.31 -5.81
C THR A 130 3.80 23.83 -5.80
N GLY A 131 4.97 24.36 -6.19
CA GLY A 131 5.30 25.78 -6.09
C GLY A 131 5.41 26.28 -4.64
N THR A 132 5.49 25.37 -3.67
CA THR A 132 5.62 25.72 -2.26
C THR A 132 7.09 25.91 -1.88
N THR A 133 7.35 26.74 -0.87
CA THR A 133 8.73 26.95 -0.39
C THR A 133 9.00 26.02 0.79
N LYS A 134 10.11 25.28 0.74
CA LYS A 134 10.56 24.43 1.83
C LYS A 134 10.87 25.27 3.09
N PRO A 135 10.21 25.03 4.23
CA PRO A 135 10.58 25.66 5.48
C PRO A 135 12.02 25.30 5.88
N LYS A 136 12.79 26.25 6.43
CA LYS A 136 14.21 26.05 6.76
C LYS A 136 14.48 24.87 7.69
N ASP A 137 13.50 24.55 8.54
CA ASP A 137 13.61 23.49 9.57
C ASP A 137 12.65 22.33 9.31
N SER A 138 12.13 22.18 8.08
CA SER A 138 11.24 21.04 7.78
C SER A 138 12.04 19.77 7.51
N GLU A 139 11.49 18.66 7.98
CA GLU A 139 11.93 17.33 7.57
C GLU A 139 11.65 17.09 6.07
N LEU A 140 12.20 15.99 5.53
CA LEU A 140 11.91 15.55 4.17
C LEU A 140 10.44 15.14 4.07
N ILE A 141 9.73 15.58 3.03
CA ILE A 141 8.32 15.24 2.76
C ILE A 141 8.11 13.74 2.67
N ARG A 142 9.13 13.04 2.20
CA ARG A 142 9.24 11.59 2.20
C ARG A 142 10.61 11.21 2.71
N SER A 143 10.68 10.81 3.97
CA SER A 143 11.63 9.77 4.36
C SER A 143 10.79 8.52 4.65
N GLU A 144 11.14 7.38 4.08
CA GLU A 144 10.56 6.13 4.58
C GLU A 144 11.22 5.84 5.93
N ALA A 145 10.72 6.51 6.96
CA ALA A 145 11.08 6.25 8.34
C ALA A 145 10.79 4.79 8.70
N SER A 146 9.81 4.18 8.01
CA SER A 146 9.40 2.80 8.20
C SER A 146 8.85 2.16 6.92
N VAL A 147 9.11 0.87 6.75
CA VAL A 147 8.50 0.01 5.72
C VAL A 147 7.35 -0.78 6.35
N ARG A 148 6.15 -0.70 5.77
CA ARG A 148 5.01 -1.54 6.18
C ARG A 148 4.95 -2.78 5.31
N TYR A 149 4.80 -3.95 5.93
CA TYR A 149 4.71 -5.22 5.21
C TYR A 149 3.78 -6.20 5.92
N ARG A 150 3.41 -7.29 5.23
CA ARG A 150 2.71 -8.43 5.85
C ARG A 150 3.69 -9.57 6.03
N ASP A 151 3.75 -10.12 7.24
CA ASP A 151 4.57 -11.31 7.48
C ASP A 151 3.97 -12.56 6.83
N SER A 152 4.65 -13.70 6.95
CA SER A 152 4.20 -14.98 6.39
C SER A 152 2.84 -15.46 6.92
N ASN A 153 2.36 -14.88 8.03
CA ASN A 153 1.05 -15.18 8.60
C ASN A 153 -0.02 -14.15 8.18
N GLY A 154 0.32 -13.23 7.26
CA GLY A 154 -0.55 -12.15 6.80
C GLY A 154 -0.74 -11.01 7.79
N LYS A 155 -0.03 -11.01 8.93
CA LYS A 155 -0.13 -9.96 9.95
C LYS A 155 0.66 -8.73 9.49
N ALA A 156 0.05 -7.55 9.64
CA ALA A 156 0.71 -6.30 9.32
C ALA A 156 1.86 -6.02 10.31
N GLN A 157 3.01 -5.65 9.78
CA GLN A 157 4.23 -5.33 10.50
C GLN A 157 4.76 -3.98 9.99
N VAL A 158 5.51 -3.31 10.85
CA VAL A 158 6.19 -2.04 10.54
C VAL A 158 7.66 -2.23 10.90
N LEU A 159 8.54 -1.98 9.93
CA LEU A 159 9.98 -2.02 10.10
C LEU A 159 10.51 -0.59 10.02
N ASP A 160 10.93 -0.03 11.15
CA ASP A 160 11.57 1.29 11.14
C ASP A 160 12.96 1.20 10.48
N CYS A 161 13.23 2.05 9.51
CA CYS A 161 14.53 2.15 8.85
C CYS A 161 15.55 2.99 9.65
N PHE A 162 15.13 3.58 10.77
CA PHE A 162 15.94 4.42 11.66
C PHE A 162 15.80 3.97 13.11
N PHE A 163 16.78 4.27 13.94
CA PHE A 163 16.67 4.01 15.38
C PHE A 163 15.64 4.99 15.98
N VAL A 164 14.54 4.46 16.51
CA VAL A 164 13.49 5.25 17.18
C VAL A 164 13.93 5.68 18.58
N ASN A 165 14.68 4.82 19.27
CA ASN A 165 15.11 5.00 20.65
C ASN A 165 16.62 4.77 20.81
N GLY A 166 17.18 5.27 21.92
CA GLY A 166 18.58 5.04 22.31
C GLY A 166 19.57 6.06 21.77
N PRO A 167 20.89 5.81 21.95
CA PRO A 167 21.95 6.77 21.63
C PRO A 167 22.10 7.07 20.13
N ASN A 168 21.57 6.19 19.27
CA ASN A 168 21.62 6.34 17.82
C ASN A 168 20.31 6.91 17.24
N ARG A 169 19.42 7.47 18.08
CA ARG A 169 18.10 7.95 17.65
C ARG A 169 18.21 8.89 16.44
N GLY A 170 17.38 8.63 15.43
CA GLY A 170 17.34 9.41 14.18
C GLY A 170 18.40 9.02 13.14
N LEU A 171 19.36 8.14 13.48
CA LEU A 171 20.31 7.59 12.51
C LEU A 171 19.70 6.41 11.77
N SER A 172 20.06 6.24 10.49
CA SER A 172 19.62 5.13 9.65
C SER A 172 20.18 3.79 10.18
N LYS A 173 19.34 2.76 10.21
CA LYS A 173 19.77 1.40 10.52
C LYS A 173 20.58 0.83 9.35
N GLY A 174 21.69 0.18 9.67
CA GLY A 174 22.43 -0.62 8.70
C GLY A 174 21.69 -1.90 8.34
N LEU A 175 22.01 -2.49 7.18
CA LEU A 175 21.36 -3.71 6.68
C LEU A 175 21.44 -4.89 7.66
N ALA A 176 22.54 -5.02 8.41
CA ALA A 176 22.69 -6.07 9.42
C ALA A 176 21.70 -5.91 10.60
N VAL A 177 21.38 -4.68 10.99
CA VAL A 177 20.40 -4.40 12.06
C VAL A 177 19.00 -4.72 11.55
N ILE A 178 18.67 -4.25 10.35
CA ILE A 178 17.41 -4.55 9.68
C ILE A 178 17.19 -6.06 9.53
N ALA A 179 18.22 -6.79 9.06
CA ALA A 179 18.15 -8.24 8.92
C ALA A 179 17.90 -8.96 10.25
N LYS A 180 18.46 -8.48 11.36
CA LYS A 180 18.18 -9.05 12.69
C LYS A 180 16.74 -8.80 13.13
N GLU A 181 16.21 -7.59 12.92
CA GLU A 181 14.82 -7.27 13.25
C GLU A 181 13.82 -8.10 12.43
N LEU A 182 14.18 -8.43 11.19
CA LEU A 182 13.43 -9.32 10.32
C LEU A 182 13.68 -10.82 10.60
N ASN A 183 14.41 -11.16 11.67
CA ASN A 183 14.74 -12.53 12.07
C ASN A 183 15.47 -13.34 10.97
N VAL A 184 16.29 -12.69 10.14
CA VAL A 184 17.15 -13.38 9.18
C VAL A 184 18.19 -14.19 9.94
N LYS A 185 18.22 -15.51 9.70
CA LYS A 185 19.12 -16.43 10.40
C LYS A 185 20.58 -16.07 10.16
N ASN A 186 21.36 -15.98 11.24
CA ASN A 186 22.80 -15.70 11.22
C ASN A 186 23.18 -14.37 10.54
N ALA A 187 22.33 -13.34 10.61
CA ALA A 187 22.56 -12.04 9.96
C ALA A 187 23.92 -11.40 10.28
N ASP A 188 24.51 -11.70 11.43
CA ASP A 188 25.84 -11.25 11.88
C ASP A 188 27.02 -11.96 11.18
N ARG A 189 26.79 -13.15 10.60
CA ARG A 189 27.82 -13.95 9.91
C ARG A 189 27.76 -13.81 8.38
N LEU A 190 26.70 -13.22 7.86
CA LEU A 190 26.49 -13.06 6.44
C LEU A 190 27.34 -11.90 5.89
N THR A 191 27.93 -12.14 4.71
CA THR A 191 28.57 -11.06 3.94
C THR A 191 27.54 -10.07 3.42
N LEU A 192 27.96 -8.85 3.08
CA LEU A 192 27.06 -7.82 2.55
C LEU A 192 26.26 -8.29 1.31
N PRO A 193 26.83 -8.99 0.31
CA PRO A 193 26.06 -9.55 -0.80
C PRO A 193 25.02 -10.58 -0.37
N GLN A 194 25.33 -11.45 0.61
CA GLN A 194 24.39 -12.44 1.12
C GLN A 194 23.24 -11.80 1.89
N LEU A 195 23.53 -10.78 2.71
CA LEU A 195 22.50 -9.98 3.39
C LEU A 195 21.55 -9.35 2.38
N ARG A 196 22.08 -8.76 1.31
CA ARG A 196 21.27 -8.18 0.23
C ARG A 196 20.39 -9.21 -0.44
N ALA A 197 20.93 -10.39 -0.77
CA ALA A 197 20.14 -11.47 -1.37
C ALA A 197 19.00 -11.93 -0.44
N HIS A 198 19.29 -12.16 0.84
CA HIS A 198 18.26 -12.56 1.82
C HIS A 198 17.19 -11.49 2.04
N LEU A 199 17.58 -10.22 2.09
CA LEU A 199 16.64 -9.12 2.27
C LEU A 199 15.81 -8.87 1.02
N ALA A 200 16.40 -9.03 -0.18
CA ALA A 200 15.67 -8.93 -1.43
C ALA A 200 14.49 -9.88 -1.44
N ASP A 201 14.67 -11.15 -1.06
CA ASP A 201 13.60 -12.17 -1.05
C ASP A 201 12.59 -12.01 0.11
N HIS A 202 12.82 -11.09 1.04
CA HIS A 202 11.97 -10.95 2.23
C HIS A 202 10.68 -10.18 1.90
N PRO A 203 9.49 -10.57 2.43
CA PRO A 203 8.22 -9.89 2.15
C PRO A 203 8.20 -8.38 2.41
N ALA A 204 9.08 -7.90 3.29
CA ALA A 204 9.25 -6.47 3.54
C ALA A 204 9.76 -5.67 2.33
N PHE A 205 10.42 -6.32 1.37
CA PHE A 205 11.05 -5.67 0.21
C PHE A 205 10.49 -6.17 -1.12
N GLN A 206 9.38 -6.93 -1.08
CA GLN A 206 8.71 -7.51 -2.26
C GLN A 206 7.45 -6.73 -2.67
N ASN A 207 7.23 -5.55 -2.09
CA ASN A 207 6.10 -4.67 -2.39
C ASN A 207 6.29 -3.91 -3.71
#